data_AF-A0A964YNB9-F1
#
_entry.id   AF-A0A964YNB9-F1
#
_cell.length_a   1.000
_cell.length_b   1.000
_cell.length_c   1.000
_cell.angle_alpha   90.00
_cell.angle_beta   90.00
_cell.angle_gamma   90.00
#
_symmetry.space_group_name_H-M   'P 1'
#
loop_
_entity.id
_entity.type
_entity.pdbx_description
1 polymer ?
#
loop_
_entity_poly.entity_id
_entity_poly.type
_entity_poly.pdbx_seq_one_letter_code
_entity_poly.pdbx_strand_id
1 'polypeptide(L)'
;MDTVRVEGFGSSLKGQKLWIVGEEHLLPNRLHVLDQELLGRGRRVLIVADGRKHIPRWALTIEWDAVFRVRDPLDLRLALTYIANAAKPLRIVWLGDEPTPLVLSKLHVQDSTFLGFGNNKPQQAWDAIFFTGGLDKGKIEDALMPRMGSAKLSHFNLPSVLPELRAARAGLVWSSLGESEKSGHLYWYDIAEGEGGTEPLDMTEAANFLRELADRICSAR
;
A
#
# COMPACT_ATOMS: atom_id res chain seq x y z
N MET A 1 -10.07 14.85 -18.19
CA MET A 1 -11.01 13.91 -17.55
C MET A 1 -10.15 12.90 -16.85
N ASP A 2 -10.11 12.95 -15.51
CA ASP A 2 -9.30 12.01 -14.72
C ASP A 2 -10.14 10.78 -14.44
N THR A 3 -9.70 9.65 -14.96
CA THR A 3 -10.31 8.32 -14.76
C THR A 3 -9.29 7.41 -14.09
N VAL A 4 -9.75 6.32 -13.49
CA VAL A 4 -8.84 5.29 -12.99
C VAL A 4 -8.02 4.80 -14.17
N ARG A 5 -6.70 4.77 -14.02
CA ARG A 5 -5.80 4.39 -15.11
C ARG A 5 -6.12 2.95 -15.52
N VAL A 6 -6.23 2.73 -16.83
CA VAL A 6 -6.46 1.39 -17.40
C VAL A 6 -5.25 0.49 -17.20
N GLU A 7 -4.06 1.10 -17.12
CA GLU A 7 -2.82 0.40 -16.79
C GLU A 7 -2.81 0.01 -15.29
N GLY A 8 -2.39 -1.23 -15.03
CA GLY A 8 -2.17 -1.71 -13.67
C GLY A 8 -1.02 -0.96 -13.00
N PHE A 9 -1.05 -0.90 -11.68
CA PHE A 9 0.03 -0.29 -10.91
C PHE A 9 1.33 -1.09 -11.06
N GLY A 10 2.30 -0.53 -11.78
CA GLY A 10 3.61 -1.15 -12.05
C GLY A 10 4.81 -0.35 -11.53
N SER A 11 4.59 0.63 -10.65
CA SER A 11 5.69 1.42 -10.08
C SER A 11 6.44 0.63 -9.02
N SER A 12 7.77 0.76 -9.00
CA SER A 12 8.62 0.10 -7.99
C SER A 12 8.26 0.54 -6.57
N LEU A 13 8.11 -0.44 -5.69
CA LEU A 13 7.86 -0.23 -4.26
C LEU A 13 9.13 0.15 -3.49
N LYS A 14 10.31 -0.16 -4.04
CA LYS A 14 11.60 0.11 -3.41
C LYS A 14 11.76 1.59 -3.04
N GLY A 15 12.08 1.82 -1.78
CA GLY A 15 12.40 3.14 -1.26
C GLY A 15 11.18 4.02 -1.01
N GLN A 16 9.96 3.46 -1.00
CA GLN A 16 8.73 4.21 -0.86
C GLN A 16 8.09 4.04 0.53
N LYS A 17 7.21 4.98 0.90
CA LYS A 17 6.30 4.89 2.05
C LYS A 17 4.94 4.42 1.54
N LEU A 18 4.57 3.21 1.91
CA LEU A 18 3.33 2.55 1.51
C LEU A 18 2.41 2.42 2.72
N TRP A 19 1.12 2.69 2.52
CA TRP A 19 0.09 2.44 3.53
C TRP A 19 -0.98 1.52 2.97
N ILE A 20 -1.42 0.55 3.78
CA ILE A 20 -2.49 -0.38 3.41
C ILE A 20 -3.70 -0.09 4.28
N VAL A 21 -4.85 0.12 3.64
CA VAL A 21 -6.15 0.31 4.27
C VAL A 21 -7.03 -0.90 3.97
N GLY A 22 -7.59 -1.50 5.03
CA GLY A 22 -8.53 -2.62 4.92
C GLY A 22 -8.01 -3.88 5.59
N GLU A 23 -7.69 -4.90 4.80
CA GLU A 23 -7.35 -6.21 5.34
C GLU A 23 -5.85 -6.37 5.57
N GLU A 24 -5.48 -6.73 6.79
CA GLU A 24 -4.09 -6.88 7.22
C GLU A 24 -3.33 -7.96 6.46
N HIS A 25 -4.04 -8.91 5.83
CA HIS A 25 -3.44 -9.99 5.04
C HIS A 25 -2.81 -9.49 3.74
N LEU A 26 -3.05 -8.24 3.31
CA LEU A 26 -2.39 -7.67 2.13
C LEU A 26 -0.92 -7.28 2.39
N LEU A 27 -0.54 -7.02 3.64
CA LEU A 27 0.83 -6.69 4.02
C LEU A 27 1.85 -7.73 3.54
N PRO A 28 1.67 -9.04 3.82
CA PRO A 28 2.61 -10.06 3.34
C PRO A 28 2.68 -10.12 1.81
N ASN A 29 1.58 -9.91 1.08
CA ASN A 29 1.58 -9.89 -0.38
C ASN A 29 2.46 -8.74 -0.90
N ARG A 30 2.27 -7.51 -0.37
CA ARG A 30 3.08 -6.35 -0.74
C ARG A 30 4.54 -6.48 -0.32
N LEU A 31 4.80 -7.10 0.83
CA LEU A 31 6.16 -7.42 1.26
C LEU A 31 6.81 -8.43 0.31
N HIS A 32 6.07 -9.43 -0.18
CA HIS A 32 6.58 -10.40 -1.14
C HIS A 32 6.95 -9.75 -2.48
N VAL A 33 6.10 -8.86 -3.02
CA VAL A 33 6.43 -8.09 -4.23
C VAL A 33 7.73 -7.31 -4.05
N LEU A 34 7.87 -6.64 -2.91
CA LEU A 34 9.10 -5.92 -2.59
C LEU A 34 10.32 -6.85 -2.45
N ASP A 35 10.13 -8.04 -1.90
CA ASP A 35 11.20 -9.04 -1.80
C ASP A 35 11.66 -9.52 -3.17
N GLN A 36 10.74 -9.66 -4.12
CA GLN A 36 11.06 -9.98 -5.53
C GLN A 36 11.84 -8.84 -6.19
N GLU A 37 11.40 -7.57 -6.03
CA GLU A 37 12.13 -6.40 -6.54
C GLU A 37 13.57 -6.30 -6.00
N LEU A 38 13.76 -6.67 -4.74
CA LEU A 38 15.06 -6.62 -4.06
C LEU A 38 15.89 -7.90 -4.23
N LEU A 39 15.38 -8.92 -4.94
CA LEU A 39 16.01 -10.23 -5.09
C LEU A 39 16.38 -10.85 -3.73
N GLY A 40 15.50 -10.68 -2.75
CA GLY A 40 15.69 -11.14 -1.37
C GLY A 40 16.71 -10.35 -0.53
N ARG A 41 17.43 -9.38 -1.12
CA ARG A 41 18.51 -8.64 -0.43
C ARG A 41 17.98 -7.65 0.61
N GLY A 42 18.84 -7.32 1.56
CA GLY A 42 18.56 -6.34 2.62
C GLY A 42 17.94 -6.94 3.86
N ARG A 43 17.58 -6.12 4.84
CA ARG A 43 17.00 -6.59 6.12
C ARG A 43 15.51 -6.32 6.22
N ARG A 44 14.79 -7.19 6.91
CA ARG A 44 13.38 -7.07 7.28
C ARG A 44 13.27 -6.71 8.76
N VAL A 45 12.55 -5.63 9.05
CA VAL A 45 12.32 -5.15 10.40
C VAL A 45 10.82 -5.05 10.64
N LEU A 46 10.34 -5.71 11.70
CA LEU A 46 8.96 -5.60 12.15
C LEU A 46 8.89 -4.68 13.37
N ILE A 47 8.03 -3.67 13.30
CA ILE A 47 7.67 -2.82 14.43
C ILE A 47 6.20 -3.08 14.77
N VAL A 48 5.95 -3.49 16.01
CA VAL A 48 4.63 -3.63 16.60
C VAL A 48 4.44 -2.46 17.55
N ALA A 49 3.62 -1.49 17.17
CA ALA A 49 3.41 -0.24 17.88
C ALA A 49 2.15 -0.26 18.76
N ASP A 50 1.96 0.83 19.50
CA ASP A 50 0.76 1.16 20.30
C ASP A 50 0.36 0.08 21.31
N GLY A 51 1.35 -0.65 21.83
CA GLY A 51 1.11 -1.72 22.78
C GLY A 51 0.23 -2.83 22.24
N ARG A 52 0.14 -2.99 20.91
CA ARG A 52 -0.66 -4.04 20.28
C ARG A 52 -0.23 -5.40 20.81
N LYS A 53 -1.13 -6.06 21.53
CA LYS A 53 -0.84 -7.30 22.26
C LYS A 53 -0.64 -8.49 21.33
N HIS A 54 -1.25 -8.46 20.15
CA HIS A 54 -1.29 -9.57 19.22
C HIS A 54 -0.45 -9.27 17.96
N ILE A 55 0.49 -10.17 17.67
CA ILE A 55 1.20 -10.21 16.38
C ILE A 55 0.42 -11.15 15.45
N PRO A 56 0.03 -10.70 14.24
CA PRO A 56 -0.66 -11.55 13.28
C PRO A 56 0.11 -12.84 12.99
N ARG A 57 -0.60 -13.95 12.75
CA ARG A 57 0.03 -15.25 12.48
C ARG A 57 0.97 -15.23 11.28
N TRP A 58 0.60 -14.53 10.21
CA TRP A 58 1.45 -14.37 9.03
C TRP A 58 2.78 -13.67 9.34
N ALA A 59 2.81 -12.77 10.32
CA ALA A 59 4.05 -12.12 10.70
C ALA A 59 4.96 -13.07 11.48
N LEU A 60 4.42 -14.11 12.11
CA LEU A 60 5.22 -15.15 12.79
C LEU A 60 5.81 -16.17 11.82
N THR A 61 5.30 -16.26 10.59
CA THR A 61 5.82 -17.18 9.55
C THR A 61 6.91 -16.55 8.69
N ILE A 62 7.20 -15.26 8.88
CA ILE A 62 8.23 -14.53 8.15
C ILE A 62 9.50 -14.48 8.98
N GLU A 63 10.64 -14.73 8.35
CA GLU A 63 11.94 -14.51 8.96
C GLU A 63 12.27 -13.00 8.99
N TRP A 64 12.37 -12.47 10.21
CA TRP A 64 12.72 -11.07 10.48
C TRP A 64 14.14 -10.96 11.02
N ASP A 65 14.91 -10.00 10.52
CA ASP A 65 16.21 -9.66 11.08
C ASP A 65 16.10 -8.96 12.45
N ALA A 66 15.00 -8.23 12.66
CA ALA A 66 14.70 -7.60 13.94
C ALA A 66 13.19 -7.41 14.15
N VAL A 67 12.74 -7.60 15.38
CA VAL A 67 11.35 -7.37 15.81
C VAL A 67 11.35 -6.47 17.03
N PHE A 68 10.68 -5.32 16.92
CA PHE A 68 10.51 -4.35 18.01
C PHE A 68 9.06 -4.30 18.45
N ARG A 69 8.81 -4.52 19.74
CA ARG A 69 7.49 -4.32 20.36
C ARG A 69 7.53 -3.03 21.17
N VAL A 70 7.03 -1.96 20.58
CA VAL A 70 7.09 -0.61 21.15
C VAL A 70 5.98 -0.44 22.17
N ARG A 71 6.36 -0.39 23.44
CA ARG A 71 5.45 -0.10 24.56
C ARG A 71 5.64 1.29 25.12
N ASP A 72 6.83 1.83 24.97
CA ASP A 72 7.20 3.15 25.47
C ASP A 72 8.16 3.90 24.50
N PRO A 73 8.47 5.18 24.77
CA PRO A 73 9.37 5.97 23.93
C PRO A 73 10.81 5.44 23.87
N LEU A 74 11.26 4.65 24.86
CA LEU A 74 12.61 4.08 24.88
C LEU A 74 12.70 2.93 23.86
N ASP A 75 11.70 2.05 23.83
CA ASP A 75 11.58 0.99 22.81
C ASP A 75 11.59 1.57 21.40
N LEU A 76 10.83 2.65 21.19
CA LEU A 76 10.79 3.36 19.91
C LEU A 76 12.17 3.91 19.55
N ARG A 77 12.87 4.53 20.50
CA ARG A 77 14.22 5.05 20.28
C ARG A 77 15.21 3.94 19.90
N LEU A 78 15.10 2.76 20.52
CA LEU A 78 15.92 1.59 20.17
C LEU A 78 15.63 1.13 18.75
N ALA A 79 14.36 1.01 18.36
CA ALA A 79 13.96 0.65 17.00
C ALA A 79 14.50 1.63 15.95
N LEU A 80 14.33 2.94 16.20
CA LEU A 80 14.85 3.99 15.32
C LEU A 80 16.38 3.97 15.22
N THR A 81 17.07 3.70 16.32
CA THR A 81 18.54 3.59 16.34
C THR A 81 19.01 2.40 15.53
N TYR A 82 18.35 1.24 15.67
CA TYR A 82 18.65 0.07 14.83
C TYR A 82 18.44 0.40 13.35
N ILE A 83 17.30 1.00 13.00
CA ILE A 83 16.96 1.34 11.61
C ILE A 83 17.97 2.32 11.00
N ALA A 84 18.43 3.31 11.76
CA ALA A 84 19.45 4.25 11.29
C ALA A 84 20.79 3.55 10.96
N ASN A 85 21.17 2.52 11.71
CA ASN A 85 22.48 1.88 11.60
C ASN A 85 22.49 0.54 10.84
N ALA A 86 21.32 -0.06 10.59
CA ALA A 86 21.22 -1.33 9.90
C ALA A 86 21.56 -1.20 8.40
N ALA A 87 22.22 -2.24 7.87
CA ALA A 87 22.63 -2.33 6.47
C ALA A 87 21.42 -2.22 5.53
N LYS A 88 21.59 -1.43 4.46
CA LYS A 88 20.56 -1.19 3.44
C LYS A 88 20.63 -2.23 2.31
N PRO A 89 19.53 -2.49 1.58
CA PRO A 89 18.20 -1.89 1.73
C PRO A 89 17.44 -2.40 2.97
N LEU A 90 16.53 -1.59 3.51
CA LEU A 90 15.65 -1.97 4.62
C LEU A 90 14.20 -2.09 4.18
N ARG A 91 13.51 -3.09 4.73
CA ARG A 91 12.06 -3.31 4.61
C ARG A 91 11.48 -3.19 6.00
N ILE A 92 10.77 -2.12 6.27
CA ILE A 92 10.22 -1.82 7.59
C ILE A 92 8.71 -2.05 7.54
N VAL A 93 8.21 -2.99 8.33
CA VAL A 93 6.77 -3.24 8.47
C VAL A 93 6.31 -2.69 9.80
N TRP A 94 5.27 -1.86 9.77
CA TRP A 94 4.68 -1.21 10.93
C TRP A 94 3.25 -1.70 11.16
N LEU A 95 3.04 -2.31 12.33
CA LEU A 95 1.74 -2.79 12.80
C LEU A 95 1.27 -1.93 13.97
N GLY A 96 0.26 -1.09 13.76
CA GLY A 96 -0.28 -0.20 14.78
C GLY A 96 -1.07 0.95 14.15
N ASP A 97 -1.35 1.97 14.94
CA ASP A 97 -1.84 3.24 14.43
C ASP A 97 -0.79 3.92 13.55
N GLU A 98 -1.22 4.88 12.74
CA GLU A 98 -0.34 5.58 11.83
C GLU A 98 0.81 6.28 12.59
N PRO A 99 2.09 6.08 12.20
CA PRO A 99 3.20 6.73 12.88
C PRO A 99 3.08 8.25 12.76
N THR A 100 3.44 8.95 13.84
CA THR A 100 3.52 10.42 13.81
C THR A 100 4.46 10.91 12.70
N PRO A 101 4.30 12.13 12.16
CA PRO A 101 5.18 12.65 11.11
C PRO A 101 6.66 12.60 11.49
N LEU A 102 6.97 12.87 12.77
CA LEU A 102 8.34 12.81 13.30
C LEU A 102 8.91 11.38 13.30
N VAL A 103 8.08 10.38 13.57
CA VAL A 103 8.48 8.98 13.56
C VAL A 103 8.63 8.50 12.11
N LEU A 104 7.67 8.79 11.25
CA LEU A 104 7.71 8.40 9.84
C LEU A 104 8.93 8.96 9.11
N SER A 105 9.27 10.24 9.33
CA SER A 105 10.48 10.86 8.76
C SER A 105 11.80 10.23 9.24
N LYS A 106 11.84 9.69 10.45
CA LYS A 106 13.02 8.97 10.97
C LYS A 106 13.09 7.53 10.50
N LEU A 107 11.95 6.91 10.21
CA LEU A 107 11.87 5.55 9.67
C LEU A 107 12.20 5.51 8.19
N HIS A 108 11.84 6.57 7.46
CA HIS A 108 12.13 6.73 6.04
C HIS A 108 13.53 7.31 5.82
N VAL A 109 14.53 6.44 5.96
CA VAL A 109 15.93 6.71 5.61
C VAL A 109 16.22 6.31 4.17
N GLN A 110 17.34 6.78 3.61
CA GLN A 110 17.78 6.39 2.27
C GLN A 110 17.82 4.85 2.15
N ASP A 111 17.32 4.34 1.02
CA ASP A 111 17.20 2.92 0.71
C ASP A 111 16.38 2.11 1.73
N SER A 112 15.41 2.74 2.40
CA SER A 112 14.39 2.06 3.19
C SER A 112 13.01 2.15 2.55
N THR A 113 12.31 1.03 2.53
CA THR A 113 10.91 0.94 2.16
C THR A 113 10.10 0.73 3.42
N PHE A 114 9.04 1.51 3.57
CA PHE A 114 8.16 1.45 4.73
C PHE A 114 6.79 0.94 4.32
N LEU A 115 6.28 -0.08 5.01
CA LEU A 115 4.94 -0.63 4.81
C LEU A 115 4.17 -0.51 6.12
N GLY A 116 3.18 0.36 6.13
CA GLY A 116 2.25 0.49 7.24
C GLY A 116 0.89 -0.11 6.92
N PHE A 117 0.17 -0.44 7.97
CA PHE A 117 -1.21 -0.91 7.88
C PHE A 117 -2.06 -0.24 8.95
N GLY A 118 -3.27 0.17 8.57
CA GLY A 118 -4.28 0.54 9.54
C GLY A 118 -5.63 0.82 8.89
N ASN A 119 -6.68 0.70 9.70
CA ASN A 119 -8.06 0.93 9.28
C ASN A 119 -8.48 2.39 9.35
N ASN A 120 -7.67 3.22 10.02
CA ASN A 120 -7.92 4.64 10.17
C ASN A 120 -7.50 5.39 8.89
N LYS A 121 -8.15 6.54 8.67
CA LYS A 121 -7.82 7.45 7.56
C LYS A 121 -6.35 7.88 7.64
N PRO A 122 -5.50 7.56 6.63
CA PRO A 122 -4.10 7.96 6.62
C PRO A 122 -3.96 9.48 6.46
N GLN A 123 -3.29 10.12 7.41
CA GLN A 123 -3.04 11.56 7.46
C GLN A 123 -1.64 11.93 6.96
N GLN A 124 -0.67 11.02 7.02
CA GLN A 124 0.73 11.32 6.69
C GLN A 124 0.97 11.39 5.17
N ALA A 125 2.13 11.90 4.77
CA ALA A 125 2.55 11.94 3.38
C ALA A 125 3.04 10.55 2.92
N TRP A 126 2.11 9.68 2.53
CA TRP A 126 2.40 8.40 1.86
C TRP A 126 2.68 8.62 0.38
N ASP A 127 3.50 7.75 -0.21
CA ASP A 127 3.80 7.78 -1.65
C ASP A 127 2.85 6.86 -2.44
N ALA A 128 2.34 5.81 -1.76
CA ALA A 128 1.20 5.04 -2.25
C ALA A 128 0.29 4.55 -1.10
N ILE A 129 -1.00 4.45 -1.37
CA ILE A 129 -2.02 3.92 -0.46
C ILE A 129 -2.80 2.83 -1.17
N PHE A 130 -2.71 1.61 -0.66
CA PHE A 130 -3.40 0.43 -1.19
C PHE A 130 -4.71 0.22 -0.44
N PHE A 131 -5.77 -0.05 -1.19
CA PHE A 131 -7.10 -0.37 -0.72
C PHE A 131 -7.47 -1.78 -1.19
N THR A 132 -8.08 -2.58 -0.31
CA THR A 132 -8.70 -3.87 -0.67
C THR A 132 -9.92 -3.65 -1.57
N GLY A 133 -10.21 -4.58 -2.49
CA GLY A 133 -11.42 -4.54 -3.34
C GLY A 133 -12.75 -4.62 -2.56
N GLY A 134 -12.71 -5.07 -1.30
CA GLY A 134 -13.86 -5.09 -0.40
C GLY A 134 -14.16 -3.77 0.32
N LEU A 135 -13.31 -2.73 0.19
CA LEU A 135 -13.45 -1.53 1.00
C LEU A 135 -14.63 -0.65 0.54
N ASP A 136 -15.32 -0.04 1.51
CA ASP A 136 -16.40 0.90 1.24
C ASP A 136 -15.89 2.17 0.55
N LYS A 137 -16.67 2.66 -0.42
CA LYS A 137 -16.41 3.92 -1.12
C LYS A 137 -16.07 5.07 -0.17
N GLY A 138 -16.85 5.23 0.90
CA GLY A 138 -16.66 6.33 1.86
C GLY A 138 -15.27 6.31 2.51
N LYS A 139 -14.74 5.12 2.85
CA LYS A 139 -13.39 4.99 3.42
C LYS A 139 -12.29 5.35 2.43
N ILE A 140 -12.47 4.99 1.17
CA ILE A 140 -11.54 5.33 0.08
C ILE A 140 -11.56 6.86 -0.13
N GLU A 141 -12.74 7.45 -0.27
CA GLU A 141 -12.87 8.90 -0.46
C GLU A 141 -12.30 9.67 0.74
N ASP A 142 -12.57 9.24 1.96
CA ASP A 142 -12.03 9.86 3.18
C ASP A 142 -10.51 9.86 3.19
N ALA A 143 -9.88 8.75 2.79
CA ALA A 143 -8.42 8.61 2.70
C ALA A 143 -7.79 9.50 1.62
N LEU A 144 -8.49 9.70 0.50
CA LEU A 144 -7.97 10.41 -0.67
C LEU A 144 -8.33 11.89 -0.70
N MET A 145 -9.38 12.30 0.01
CA MET A 145 -9.85 13.70 0.06
C MET A 145 -8.75 14.71 0.38
N PRO A 146 -7.88 14.51 1.40
CA PRO A 146 -6.80 15.46 1.69
C PRO A 146 -5.69 15.49 0.62
N ARG A 147 -5.68 14.56 -0.34
CA ARG A 147 -4.60 14.39 -1.34
C ARG A 147 -5.03 14.87 -2.72
N MET A 148 -6.26 14.54 -3.10
CA MET A 148 -6.79 14.79 -4.43
C MET A 148 -7.82 15.92 -4.46
N GLY A 149 -8.45 16.22 -3.32
CA GLY A 149 -9.59 17.11 -3.23
C GLY A 149 -10.88 16.49 -3.77
N SER A 150 -12.02 17.06 -3.40
CA SER A 150 -13.35 16.55 -3.76
C SER A 150 -13.62 16.61 -5.28
N ALA A 151 -13.15 17.66 -5.95
CA ALA A 151 -13.34 17.84 -7.39
C ALA A 151 -12.69 16.70 -8.18
N LYS A 152 -11.40 16.43 -7.96
CA LYS A 152 -10.67 15.34 -8.65
C LYS A 152 -11.29 13.98 -8.33
N LEU A 153 -11.66 13.72 -7.06
CA LEU A 153 -12.29 12.47 -6.66
C LEU A 153 -13.62 12.18 -7.36
N SER A 154 -14.46 13.21 -7.52
CA SER A 154 -15.76 13.05 -8.18
C SER A 154 -15.65 12.61 -9.65
N HIS A 155 -14.51 12.87 -10.31
CA HIS A 155 -14.29 12.47 -11.70
C HIS A 155 -14.01 10.97 -11.88
N PHE A 156 -13.53 10.26 -10.84
CA PHE A 156 -13.16 8.85 -10.95
C PHE A 156 -14.33 7.88 -10.99
N ASN A 157 -15.56 8.33 -10.75
CA ASN A 157 -16.76 7.50 -10.73
C ASN A 157 -16.61 6.17 -9.97
N LEU A 158 -16.05 6.24 -8.75
CA LEU A 158 -15.83 5.07 -7.88
C LEU A 158 -17.04 4.13 -7.73
N PRO A 159 -18.31 4.59 -7.70
CA PRO A 159 -19.47 3.68 -7.66
C PRO A 159 -19.53 2.66 -8.80
N SER A 160 -19.03 3.01 -9.99
CA SER A 160 -18.96 2.09 -11.14
C SER A 160 -17.74 1.17 -11.08
N VAL A 161 -16.59 1.71 -10.69
CA VAL A 161 -15.31 0.99 -10.72
C VAL A 161 -15.19 -0.06 -9.60
N LEU A 162 -15.66 0.25 -8.38
CA LEU A 162 -15.47 -0.63 -7.23
C LEU A 162 -16.14 -2.01 -7.36
N PRO A 163 -17.39 -2.13 -7.86
CA PRO A 163 -18.00 -3.44 -8.13
C PRO A 163 -17.20 -4.31 -9.09
N GLU A 164 -16.58 -3.70 -10.11
CA GLU A 164 -15.84 -4.42 -11.15
C GLU A 164 -14.48 -4.87 -10.65
N LEU A 165 -13.75 -4.02 -9.93
CA LEU A 165 -12.52 -4.42 -9.24
C LEU A 165 -12.78 -5.59 -8.30
N ARG A 166 -13.91 -5.58 -7.59
CA ARG A 166 -14.32 -6.70 -6.73
C ARG A 166 -14.60 -7.98 -7.53
N ALA A 167 -15.29 -7.88 -8.66
CA ALA A 167 -15.54 -9.02 -9.54
C ALA A 167 -14.24 -9.61 -10.10
N ALA A 168 -13.28 -8.75 -10.44
CA ALA A 168 -11.96 -9.12 -10.94
C ALA A 168 -10.95 -9.51 -9.85
N ARG A 169 -11.33 -9.48 -8.55
CA ARG A 169 -10.42 -9.68 -7.40
C ARG A 169 -9.22 -8.72 -7.39
N ALA A 170 -9.38 -7.54 -7.98
CA ALA A 170 -8.41 -6.47 -7.98
C ALA A 170 -8.64 -5.48 -6.82
N GLY A 171 -7.58 -4.79 -6.45
CA GLY A 171 -7.59 -3.70 -5.47
C GLY A 171 -7.40 -2.36 -6.16
N LEU A 172 -7.57 -1.28 -5.39
CA LEU A 172 -7.33 0.08 -5.85
C LEU A 172 -6.10 0.62 -5.13
N VAL A 173 -5.23 1.34 -5.82
CA VAL A 173 -4.09 2.03 -5.22
C VAL A 173 -4.06 3.48 -5.68
N TRP A 174 -3.90 4.39 -4.73
CA TRP A 174 -3.51 5.75 -5.01
C TRP A 174 -1.99 5.85 -4.96
N SER A 175 -1.39 6.53 -5.92
CA SER A 175 0.05 6.75 -5.95
C SER A 175 0.42 8.11 -6.52
N SER A 176 1.47 8.71 -5.96
CA SER A 176 2.15 9.88 -6.50
C SER A 176 3.51 9.55 -7.12
N LEU A 177 3.84 8.27 -7.25
CA LEU A 177 5.13 7.79 -7.75
C LEU A 177 5.27 8.05 -9.25
N GLY A 178 6.36 8.72 -9.65
CA GLY A 178 6.62 9.02 -11.05
C GLY A 178 5.68 10.06 -11.67
N GLU A 179 4.81 10.66 -10.87
CA GLU A 179 3.82 11.64 -11.34
C GLU A 179 4.36 13.06 -11.27
N SER A 180 4.02 13.88 -12.27
CA SER A 180 4.26 15.32 -12.22
C SER A 180 3.37 16.04 -11.21
N GLU A 181 2.19 15.49 -10.95
CA GLU A 181 1.22 16.05 -10.00
C GLU A 181 1.37 15.42 -8.60
N LYS A 182 1.54 16.27 -7.59
CA LYS A 182 1.56 15.84 -6.18
C LYS A 182 0.24 15.23 -5.71
N SER A 183 -0.85 15.49 -6.41
CA SER A 183 -2.17 14.92 -6.12
C SER A 183 -2.25 13.43 -6.45
N GLY A 184 -1.32 12.91 -7.25
CA GLY A 184 -1.26 11.51 -7.65
C GLY A 184 -2.43 11.06 -8.54
N HIS A 185 -2.45 9.76 -8.82
CA HIS A 185 -3.46 9.09 -9.65
C HIS A 185 -3.94 7.79 -8.99
N LEU A 186 -5.07 7.28 -9.49
CA LEU A 186 -5.64 6.00 -9.10
C LEU A 186 -5.34 4.94 -10.15
N TYR A 187 -4.87 3.80 -9.66
CA TYR A 187 -4.53 2.61 -10.42
C TYR A 187 -5.24 1.41 -9.82
N TRP A 188 -5.44 0.37 -10.61
CA TRP A 188 -5.79 -0.95 -10.07
C TRP A 188 -4.52 -1.77 -9.82
N TYR A 189 -4.59 -2.75 -8.94
CA TYR A 189 -3.52 -3.75 -8.77
C TYR A 189 -4.15 -5.11 -8.50
N ASP A 190 -3.43 -6.18 -8.83
CA ASP A 190 -3.86 -7.53 -8.49
C ASP A 190 -3.61 -7.78 -6.99
N ILE A 191 -4.65 -8.16 -6.25
CA ILE A 191 -4.54 -8.47 -4.81
C ILE A 191 -3.72 -9.74 -4.58
N ALA A 192 -3.82 -10.71 -5.50
CA ALA A 192 -3.10 -11.97 -5.46
C ALA A 192 -1.62 -11.81 -5.86
N GLU A 193 -1.23 -10.65 -6.39
CA GLU A 193 0.18 -10.39 -6.69
C GLU A 193 1.00 -10.46 -5.38
N GLY A 194 1.87 -11.47 -5.31
CA GLY A 194 2.67 -11.78 -4.13
C GLY A 194 2.20 -13.00 -3.32
N GLU A 195 1.06 -13.60 -3.64
CA GLU A 195 0.66 -14.91 -3.13
C GLU A 195 1.42 -16.01 -3.90
N GLY A 196 2.33 -16.72 -3.22
CA GLY A 196 3.18 -17.76 -3.82
C GLY A 196 2.45 -19.05 -4.23
N GLY A 197 1.28 -18.99 -4.84
CA GLY A 197 0.51 -20.17 -5.25
C GLY A 197 -0.78 -19.93 -6.04
N THR A 198 -1.17 -18.69 -6.29
CA THR A 198 -2.26 -18.34 -7.20
C THR A 198 -1.64 -17.82 -8.49
N GLU A 199 -2.04 -18.38 -9.64
CA GLU A 199 -1.64 -17.80 -10.93
C GLU A 199 -2.03 -16.31 -10.90
N PRO A 200 -1.07 -15.38 -11.09
CA PRO A 200 -1.37 -13.97 -11.14
C PRO A 200 -2.40 -13.73 -12.25
N LEU A 201 -3.29 -12.73 -12.08
CA LEU A 201 -4.18 -12.33 -13.16
C LEU A 201 -3.36 -12.11 -14.43
N ASP A 202 -3.75 -12.77 -15.54
CA ASP A 202 -3.14 -12.49 -16.82
C ASP A 202 -3.36 -11.02 -17.13
N MET A 203 -2.28 -10.24 -17.13
CA MET A 203 -2.34 -8.80 -17.40
C MET A 203 -3.01 -8.50 -18.74
N THR A 204 -2.98 -9.44 -19.68
CA THR A 204 -3.65 -9.34 -20.97
C THR A 204 -5.17 -9.43 -20.83
N GLU A 205 -5.67 -10.36 -20.02
CA GLU A 205 -7.10 -10.53 -19.74
C GLU A 205 -7.65 -9.35 -18.93
N ALA A 206 -6.92 -8.91 -17.91
CA ALA A 206 -7.31 -7.75 -17.09
C ALA A 206 -7.34 -6.46 -17.92
N ALA A 207 -6.34 -6.24 -18.78
CA ALA A 207 -6.31 -5.08 -19.67
C ALA A 207 -7.43 -5.11 -20.72
N ASN A 208 -7.75 -6.28 -21.27
CA ASN A 208 -8.85 -6.44 -22.23
C ASN A 208 -10.21 -6.16 -21.56
N PHE A 209 -10.42 -6.69 -20.35
CA PHE A 209 -11.64 -6.43 -19.59
C PHE A 209 -11.84 -4.95 -19.28
N LEU A 210 -10.80 -4.26 -18.82
CA LEU A 210 -10.86 -2.83 -18.51
C LEU A 210 -11.03 -1.96 -19.76
N ARG A 211 -10.54 -2.41 -20.92
CA ARG A 211 -10.73 -1.73 -22.20
C ARG A 211 -12.20 -1.86 -22.67
N GLU A 212 -12.77 -3.06 -22.61
CA GLU A 212 -14.20 -3.27 -22.89
C GLU A 212 -15.10 -2.45 -21.96
N LEU A 213 -14.69 -2.27 -20.71
CA LEU A 213 -15.38 -1.45 -19.75
C LEU A 213 -15.34 0.04 -20.09
N ALA A 214 -14.17 0.55 -20.45
CA ALA A 214 -14.00 1.93 -20.86
C ALA A 214 -14.90 2.24 -22.08
N ASP A 215 -14.97 1.32 -23.03
CA ASP A 215 -15.85 1.44 -24.20
C ASP A 215 -17.33 1.44 -23.81
N ARG A 216 -17.74 0.61 -22.84
CA ARG A 216 -19.12 0.62 -22.32
C ARG A 216 -19.49 1.94 -21.65
N ILE A 217 -18.60 2.50 -20.83
CA ILE A 217 -18.83 3.78 -20.15
C ILE A 217 -18.90 4.94 -21.16
N CYS A 218 -18.09 4.89 -22.23
CA CYS A 218 -18.13 5.88 -23.31
C CYS A 218 -19.38 5.75 -24.21
N SER A 219 -19.87 4.53 -24.44
CA SER A 219 -21.05 4.25 -25.27
C SER A 219 -22.40 4.47 -24.56
N ALA A 220 -22.41 4.61 -23.24
CA ALA A 220 -23.61 4.84 -22.43
C ALA A 220 -23.97 6.34 -22.26
N ARG A 221 -23.36 7.22 -23.05
CA ARG A 221 -23.71 8.66 -23.16
C ARG A 221 -24.47 8.93 -24.44
#